data_AF-A0A658QZA7-F1
#
_entry.id   AF-A0A658QZA7-F1
#
_cell.length_a   1.000
_cell.length_b   1.000
_cell.length_c   1.000
_cell.angle_alpha   90.00
_cell.angle_beta   90.00
_cell.angle_gamma   90.00
#
_symmetry.space_group_name_H-M   'P 1'
#
loop_
_entity.id
_entity.type
_entity.pdbx_description
1 polymer ?
#
loop_
_entity_poly.entity_id
_entity_poly.type
_entity_poly.pdbx_seq_one_letter_code
_entity_poly.pdbx_strand_id
1 'polypeptide(L)'
;MKLAVLEVRYAGGLILTDRVVVQASSGILLPPRLSAMLTELEKTEHRTSIRVSVDGVIYRVTGAPDGEFAVGAKLPFGERLVTTLKSVATPNRAQRRLNRRFAHMLSAFSLIGACYLVQSSKDWDAGVIVETALLCVTSAALFIIGHMCFPGDHEST
;
A
#
# COMPACT_ATOMS: atom_id res chain seq x y z
N MET A 1 27.70 -12.24 -17.30
CA MET A 1 26.24 -12.20 -17.12
C MET A 1 25.92 -12.60 -15.69
N LYS A 2 24.96 -11.94 -15.04
CA LYS A 2 24.55 -12.27 -13.67
C LYS A 2 23.05 -12.53 -13.62
N LEU A 3 22.64 -13.49 -12.80
CA LEU A 3 21.23 -13.74 -12.53
C LEU A 3 20.74 -12.70 -11.51
N ALA A 4 19.57 -12.14 -11.75
CA ALA A 4 18.96 -11.14 -10.89
C ALA A 4 17.46 -11.43 -10.73
N VAL A 5 16.86 -10.87 -9.68
CA VAL A 5 15.41 -10.98 -9.45
C VAL A 5 14.76 -9.65 -9.80
N LEU A 6 13.87 -9.65 -10.79
CA LEU A 6 13.04 -8.50 -11.13
C LEU A 6 11.79 -8.52 -10.27
N GLU A 7 11.46 -7.40 -9.63
CA GLU A 7 10.19 -7.16 -8.95
C GLU A 7 9.45 -6.02 -9.65
N VAL A 8 8.24 -6.30 -10.12
CA VAL A 8 7.32 -5.33 -10.73
C VAL A 8 6.06 -5.23 -9.88
N ARG A 9 5.66 -4.01 -9.55
CA ARG A 9 4.45 -3.72 -8.77
C ARG A 9 3.47 -2.91 -9.59
N TYR A 10 2.20 -3.29 -9.52
CA TYR A 10 1.09 -2.62 -10.17
C TYR A 10 0.15 -1.95 -9.17
N ALA A 11 -0.63 -0.97 -9.63
CA ALA A 11 -1.55 -0.20 -8.82
C ALA A 11 -2.68 -1.07 -8.19
N GLY A 12 -3.06 -2.17 -8.83
CA GLY A 12 -4.02 -3.14 -8.29
C GLY A 12 -3.50 -3.92 -7.08
N GLY A 13 -2.20 -3.83 -6.78
CA GLY A 13 -1.54 -4.57 -5.71
C GLY A 13 -0.88 -5.88 -6.17
N LEU A 14 -0.92 -6.18 -7.48
CA LEU A 14 -0.17 -7.29 -8.07
C LEU A 14 1.34 -7.03 -7.95
N ILE A 15 2.06 -8.01 -7.43
CA ILE A 15 3.53 -8.02 -7.36
C ILE A 15 4.02 -9.21 -8.19
N LEU A 16 4.68 -8.92 -9.30
CA LEU A 16 5.29 -9.91 -10.16
C LEU A 16 6.77 -10.02 -9.83
N THR A 17 7.24 -11.24 -9.54
CA THR A 17 8.66 -11.52 -9.34
C THR A 17 9.11 -12.60 -10.29
N ASP A 18 10.20 -12.37 -11.03
CA ASP A 18 10.81 -13.39 -11.89
C ASP A 18 12.32 -13.21 -11.95
N ARG A 19 13.02 -14.27 -12.38
CA ARG A 19 14.46 -14.26 -12.59
C ARG A 19 14.78 -13.71 -13.98
N VAL A 20 15.68 -12.73 -14.02
CA VAL A 20 16.14 -12.06 -15.25
C VAL A 20 17.66 -12.15 -15.33
N VAL A 21 18.20 -11.98 -16.53
CA VAL A 21 19.66 -11.98 -16.75
C VAL A 21 20.14 -10.55 -16.96
N VAL A 22 21.07 -10.10 -16.13
CA VAL A 22 21.77 -8.83 -16.30
C VAL A 22 23.04 -9.06 -17.11
N GLN A 23 23.12 -8.39 -18.26
CA GLN A 23 24.28 -8.37 -19.14
C GLN A 23 25.36 -7.43 -18.58
N ALA A 24 26.60 -7.62 -19.04
CA ALA A 24 27.74 -6.79 -18.62
C ALA A 24 27.57 -5.31 -19.00
N SER A 25 26.76 -5.02 -20.03
CA SER A 25 26.38 -3.68 -20.48
C SER A 25 25.31 -2.99 -19.62
N SER A 26 24.95 -3.56 -18.47
CA SER A 26 23.82 -3.13 -17.63
C SER A 26 22.43 -3.37 -18.26
N GLY A 27 22.34 -4.00 -19.43
CA GLY A 27 21.07 -4.42 -20.01
C GLY A 27 20.44 -5.61 -19.26
N ILE A 28 19.13 -5.63 -19.15
CA ILE A 28 18.34 -6.69 -18.53
C ILE A 28 17.63 -7.45 -19.65
N LEU A 29 17.95 -8.74 -19.77
CA LEU A 29 17.25 -9.65 -20.64
C LEU A 29 16.06 -10.25 -19.89
N LEU A 30 14.85 -9.94 -20.35
CA LEU A 30 13.63 -10.53 -19.81
C LEU A 30 13.29 -11.83 -20.55
N PRO A 31 12.80 -12.85 -19.83
CA PRO A 31 12.17 -14.00 -20.46
C PRO A 31 10.99 -13.56 -21.35
N PRO A 32 10.77 -14.17 -22.53
CA PRO A 32 9.67 -13.81 -23.43
C PRO A 32 8.27 -13.92 -22.78
N ARG A 33 8.12 -14.87 -21.85
CA ARG A 33 6.90 -15.01 -21.04
C ARG A 33 6.62 -13.78 -20.18
N LEU A 34 7.69 -13.21 -19.61
CA LEU A 34 7.61 -12.10 -18.68
C LEU A 34 7.32 -10.81 -19.43
N SER A 35 7.98 -10.59 -20.57
CA SER A 35 7.69 -9.44 -21.42
C SER A 35 6.23 -9.46 -21.91
N ALA A 36 5.74 -10.60 -22.40
CA ALA A 36 4.35 -10.72 -22.85
C ALA A 36 3.35 -10.43 -21.71
N MET A 37 3.62 -10.93 -20.50
CA MET A 37 2.77 -10.69 -19.34
C MET A 37 2.77 -9.22 -18.91
N LEU A 38 3.94 -8.57 -18.91
CA LEU A 38 4.06 -7.15 -18.59
C LEU A 38 3.31 -6.27 -19.59
N THR A 39 3.44 -6.56 -20.90
CA THR A 39 2.72 -5.85 -21.96
C THR A 39 1.21 -5.97 -21.81
N GLU A 40 0.69 -7.16 -21.45
CA GLU A 40 -0.74 -7.35 -21.26
C GLU A 40 -1.25 -6.65 -19.99
N LEU A 41 -0.49 -6.74 -18.89
CA LEU A 41 -0.85 -6.08 -17.64
C LEU A 41 -0.82 -4.56 -17.75
N GLU A 42 0.03 -3.97 -18.57
CA GLU A 42 0.06 -2.52 -18.77
C GLU A 42 -1.17 -1.96 -19.51
N LYS A 43 -1.90 -2.81 -20.24
CA LYS A 43 -3.19 -2.41 -20.85
C LYS A 43 -4.29 -2.20 -19.81
N THR A 44 -4.21 -2.91 -18.69
CA THR A 44 -5.28 -2.97 -17.68
C THR A 44 -4.91 -2.27 -16.37
N GLU A 45 -3.64 -2.30 -15.98
CA GLU A 45 -3.15 -1.73 -14.74
C GLU A 45 -1.87 -0.90 -14.94
N HIS A 46 -1.82 0.25 -14.27
CA HIS A 46 -0.63 1.09 -14.29
C HIS A 46 0.45 0.53 -13.36
N ARG A 47 1.67 0.42 -13.89
CA ARG A 47 2.86 -0.02 -13.15
C ARG A 47 3.33 1.07 -12.20
N THR A 48 3.40 0.75 -10.91
CA THR A 48 3.81 1.69 -9.84
C THR A 48 5.32 1.67 -9.61
N SER A 49 5.97 0.50 -9.73
CA SER A 49 7.43 0.42 -9.59
C SER A 49 8.02 -0.82 -10.25
N ILE A 50 9.24 -0.68 -10.77
CA ILE A 50 10.06 -1.79 -11.29
C ILE A 50 11.46 -1.71 -10.68
N ARG A 51 11.93 -2.83 -10.13
CA ARG A 51 13.21 -2.92 -9.41
C ARG A 51 13.89 -4.24 -9.75
N VAL A 52 15.22 -4.25 -9.72
CA VAL A 52 16.00 -5.47 -9.92
C VAL A 52 16.96 -5.67 -8.75
N SER A 53 17.02 -6.89 -8.23
CA SER A 53 17.90 -7.29 -7.14
C SER A 53 19.04 -8.14 -7.71
N VAL A 54 20.27 -7.62 -7.64
CA VAL A 54 21.50 -8.32 -8.05
C VAL A 54 22.35 -8.52 -6.80
N ASP A 55 22.66 -9.77 -6.46
CA ASP A 55 23.48 -10.13 -5.29
C ASP A 55 22.98 -9.46 -3.98
N GLY A 56 21.66 -9.35 -3.82
CA GLY A 56 21.02 -8.73 -2.63
C GLY A 56 20.97 -7.19 -2.64
N VAL A 57 21.50 -6.54 -3.67
CA VAL A 57 21.44 -5.09 -3.86
C VAL A 57 20.34 -4.73 -4.85
N ILE A 58 19.47 -3.80 -4.46
CA ILE A 58 18.33 -3.35 -5.27
C ILE A 58 18.76 -2.14 -6.11
N TYR A 59 18.53 -2.25 -7.41
CA TYR A 59 18.76 -1.20 -8.39
C TYR A 59 17.42 -0.77 -9.00
N ARG A 60 17.32 0.51 -9.37
CA ARG A 60 16.18 1.01 -10.13
C ARG A 60 16.32 0.55 -11.56
N VAL A 61 15.23 0.11 -12.17
CA VAL A 61 15.24 -0.23 -13.60
C VAL A 61 14.81 1.00 -14.38
N THR A 62 15.60 1.37 -15.39
CA THR A 62 15.28 2.41 -16.36
C THR A 62 14.99 1.75 -17.69
N GLY A 63 13.78 1.95 -18.22
CA GLY A 63 13.38 1.34 -19.49
C GLY A 63 11.85 1.32 -19.68
N ALA A 64 11.44 1.39 -20.94
CA ALA A 64 10.04 1.27 -21.36
C ALA A 64 9.71 -0.21 -21.63
N PRO A 65 8.44 -0.61 -21.52
CA PRO A 65 7.96 -1.96 -21.86
C PRO A 65 8.29 -2.40 -23.29
N ASP A 66 8.43 -1.44 -24.22
CA ASP A 66 8.76 -1.68 -25.63
C ASP A 66 10.25 -1.52 -25.96
N GLY A 67 11.13 -1.44 -24.94
CA GLY A 67 12.57 -1.18 -25.13
C GLY A 67 13.48 -2.01 -24.23
N GLU A 68 14.79 -1.77 -24.34
CA GLU A 68 15.78 -2.43 -23.50
C GLU A 68 15.69 -1.90 -22.05
N PHE A 69 15.40 -2.80 -21.11
CA PHE A 69 15.47 -2.49 -19.68
C PHE A 69 16.94 -2.43 -19.27
N ALA A 70 17.34 -1.37 -18.56
CA ALA A 70 18.69 -1.23 -18.04
C ALA A 70 18.70 -1.11 -16.52
N VAL A 71 19.74 -1.65 -15.90
CA VAL A 71 20.07 -1.44 -14.49
C VAL A 71 20.54 0.00 -14.32
N GLY A 72 19.70 0.81 -13.69
CA GLY A 72 20.00 2.19 -13.34
C GLY A 72 20.72 2.31 -11.98
N ALA A 73 20.59 3.47 -11.36
CA ALA A 73 21.25 3.76 -10.09
C ALA A 73 20.87 2.77 -8.98
N LYS A 74 21.85 2.46 -8.12
CA LYS A 74 21.65 1.73 -6.87
C LYS A 74 20.67 2.51 -5.99
N LEU A 75 19.64 1.87 -5.46
CA LEU A 75 18.76 2.55 -4.51
C LEU A 75 19.54 2.80 -3.20
N PRO A 76 19.69 4.06 -2.76
CA PRO A 76 20.23 4.35 -1.44
C PRO A 76 19.29 3.79 -0.36
N PHE A 77 19.85 3.38 0.77
CA PHE A 77 19.11 2.74 1.86
C PHE A 77 17.94 3.60 2.38
N GLY A 78 18.09 4.93 2.37
CA GLY A 78 17.02 5.87 2.72
C GLY A 78 15.81 5.78 1.79
N GLU A 79 15.99 5.58 0.48
CA GLU A 79 14.89 5.39 -0.46
C GLU A 79 14.18 4.05 -0.25
N ARG A 80 14.88 3.02 0.26
CA ARG A 80 14.27 1.75 0.63
C ARG A 80 13.27 1.92 1.79
N LEU A 81 13.65 2.69 2.81
CA LEU A 81 12.77 3.03 3.93
C LEU A 81 11.60 3.92 3.50
N VAL A 82 11.88 4.96 2.71
CA VAL A 82 10.85 5.86 2.17
C VAL A 82 9.87 5.13 1.25
N THR A 83 10.32 4.15 0.47
CA THR A 83 9.41 3.36 -0.39
C THR A 83 8.55 2.38 0.39
N THR A 84 9.06 1.78 1.47
CA THR A 84 8.25 0.98 2.41
C THR A 84 7.20 1.86 3.09
N LEU A 85 7.59 3.04 3.59
CA LEU A 85 6.66 3.99 4.19
C LEU A 85 5.65 4.55 3.17
N LYS A 86 6.07 4.79 1.91
CA LYS A 86 5.15 5.15 0.82
C LYS A 86 4.16 4.04 0.53
N SER A 87 4.56 2.77 0.61
CA SER A 87 3.62 1.65 0.44
C SER A 87 2.55 1.58 1.54
N VAL A 88 2.86 2.08 2.74
CA VAL A 88 1.88 2.30 3.82
C VAL A 88 0.98 3.52 3.51
N ALA A 89 1.55 4.58 2.92
CA ALA A 89 0.83 5.79 2.54
C ALA A 89 -0.07 5.63 1.29
N THR A 90 0.18 4.62 0.45
CA THR A 90 -0.66 4.30 -0.73
C THR A 90 -1.28 2.90 -0.57
N PRO A 91 -2.27 2.72 0.33
CA PRO A 91 -2.90 1.43 0.55
C PRO A 91 -3.62 0.93 -0.70
N ASN A 92 -3.46 -0.35 -1.01
CA ASN A 92 -4.13 -1.00 -2.13
C ASN A 92 -5.64 -1.15 -1.88
N ARG A 93 -6.43 -1.56 -2.89
CA ARG A 93 -7.90 -1.67 -2.78
C ARG A 93 -8.37 -2.54 -1.62
N ALA A 94 -7.76 -3.71 -1.43
CA ALA A 94 -8.09 -4.63 -0.35
C ALA A 94 -7.77 -4.02 1.04
N GLN A 95 -6.62 -3.37 1.17
CA GLN A 95 -6.21 -2.67 2.39
C GLN A 95 -7.11 -1.49 2.70
N ARG A 96 -7.53 -0.68 1.69
CA ARG A 96 -8.52 0.39 1.88
C ARG A 96 -9.84 -0.14 2.41
N ARG A 97 -10.32 -1.28 1.88
CA ARG A 97 -11.56 -1.93 2.34
C ARG A 97 -11.45 -2.43 3.79
N LEU A 98 -10.32 -3.05 4.15
CA LEU A 98 -10.07 -3.51 5.51
C LEU A 98 -9.93 -2.35 6.49
N ASN A 99 -9.17 -1.32 6.11
CA ASN A 99 -8.97 -0.11 6.93
C ASN A 99 -10.28 0.64 7.15
N ARG A 100 -11.16 0.73 6.14
CA ARG A 100 -12.52 1.27 6.30
C ARG A 100 -13.31 0.49 7.35
N ARG A 101 -13.37 -0.84 7.22
CA ARG A 101 -14.12 -1.71 8.15
C ARG A 101 -13.57 -1.57 9.56
N PHE A 102 -12.25 -1.52 9.70
CA PHE A 102 -11.58 -1.34 10.97
C PHE A 102 -11.91 0.03 11.60
N ALA A 103 -11.88 1.13 10.82
CA ALA A 103 -12.26 2.46 11.29
C ALA A 103 -13.71 2.52 11.77
N HIS A 104 -14.66 1.93 11.03
CA HIS A 104 -16.06 1.84 11.47
C HIS A 104 -16.24 0.97 12.71
N MET A 105 -15.50 -0.12 12.82
CA MET A 105 -15.52 -0.97 14.02
C MET A 105 -15.02 -0.21 15.24
N LEU A 106 -13.91 0.52 15.11
CA LEU A 106 -13.35 1.34 16.19
C LEU A 106 -14.27 2.49 16.57
N SER A 107 -14.94 3.12 15.59
CA SER A 107 -16.02 4.09 15.82
C SER A 107 -17.15 3.50 16.65
N ALA A 108 -17.66 2.32 16.28
CA ALA A 108 -18.70 1.62 17.02
C ALA A 108 -18.27 1.27 18.45
N PHE A 109 -17.04 0.75 18.64
CA PHE A 109 -16.51 0.47 19.97
C PHE A 109 -16.33 1.72 20.82
N SER A 110 -15.91 2.83 20.23
CA SER A 110 -15.80 4.13 20.92
C SER A 110 -17.16 4.59 21.43
N LEU A 111 -18.22 4.42 20.62
CA LEU A 111 -19.59 4.74 21.03
C LEU A 111 -20.10 3.81 22.14
N ILE A 112 -19.86 2.49 22.01
CA ILE A 112 -20.20 1.51 23.05
C ILE A 112 -19.48 1.86 24.36
N GLY A 113 -18.20 2.23 24.29
CA GLY A 113 -17.42 2.68 25.43
C GLY A 113 -18.02 3.92 26.10
N ALA A 114 -18.47 4.90 25.32
CA ALA A 114 -19.15 6.08 25.87
C ALA A 114 -20.43 5.69 26.62
N CYS A 115 -21.29 4.86 26.00
CA CYS A 115 -22.51 4.37 26.64
C CYS A 115 -22.22 3.58 27.92
N TYR A 116 -21.17 2.76 27.91
CA TYR A 116 -20.76 2.01 29.09
C TYR A 116 -20.26 2.92 30.22
N LEU A 117 -19.50 3.97 29.90
CA LEU A 117 -19.04 4.95 30.88
C LEU A 117 -20.23 5.69 31.52
N VAL A 118 -21.21 6.11 30.70
CA VAL A 118 -22.46 6.72 31.15
C VAL A 118 -23.24 5.79 32.07
N GLN A 119 -23.35 4.51 31.73
CA GLN A 119 -24.11 3.54 32.51
C GLN A 119 -23.42 3.16 33.83
N SER A 120 -22.09 3.09 33.84
CA SER A 120 -21.31 2.64 35.01
C SER A 120 -21.03 3.77 36.00
N SER A 121 -21.11 5.02 35.57
CA SER A 121 -20.83 6.19 36.41
C SER A 121 -22.03 6.53 37.31
N LYS A 122 -21.80 6.48 38.63
CA LYS A 122 -22.79 6.90 39.64
C LYS A 122 -22.73 8.39 39.92
N ASP A 123 -21.52 8.96 39.87
CA ASP A 123 -21.27 10.38 40.05
C ASP A 123 -20.66 10.97 38.78
N TRP A 124 -21.22 12.09 38.31
CA TRP A 124 -20.77 12.79 37.12
C TRP A 124 -19.76 13.87 37.47
N ASP A 125 -18.52 13.45 37.69
CA ASP A 125 -17.40 14.39 37.83
C ASP A 125 -16.95 14.91 36.45
N ALA A 126 -16.26 16.05 36.44
CA ALA A 126 -15.71 16.68 35.24
C ALA A 126 -14.84 15.71 34.42
N GLY A 127 -14.12 14.79 35.07
CA GLY A 127 -13.35 13.74 34.38
C GLY A 127 -14.21 12.82 33.52
N VAL A 128 -15.30 12.29 34.07
CA VAL A 128 -16.24 11.39 33.36
C VAL A 128 -16.91 12.12 32.20
N ILE A 129 -17.25 13.40 32.39
CA ILE A 129 -17.82 14.24 31.32
C ILE A 129 -16.83 14.38 30.17
N VAL A 130 -15.56 14.69 30.46
CA VAL A 130 -14.51 14.85 29.46
C VAL A 130 -14.22 13.54 28.73
N GLU A 131 -14.11 12.42 29.44
CA GLU A 131 -13.87 11.10 28.83
C GLU A 131 -15.03 10.66 27.93
N THR A 132 -16.26 10.83 28.39
CA THR A 132 -17.46 10.54 27.58
C THR A 132 -17.47 11.40 26.32
N ALA A 133 -17.20 12.70 26.45
CA ALA A 133 -17.15 13.62 25.32
C ALA A 133 -16.05 13.22 24.32
N LEU A 134 -14.87 12.84 24.82
CA LEU A 134 -13.76 12.42 23.97
C LEU A 134 -14.13 11.15 23.19
N LEU A 135 -14.74 10.16 23.84
CA LEU A 135 -15.21 8.92 23.20
C LEU A 135 -16.27 9.17 22.12
N CYS A 136 -17.17 10.13 22.33
CA CYS A 136 -18.14 10.55 21.32
C CYS A 136 -17.46 11.24 20.13
N VAL A 137 -16.51 12.15 20.40
CA VAL A 137 -15.74 12.85 19.36
C VAL A 137 -14.89 11.88 18.55
N THR A 138 -14.18 10.94 19.18
CA THR A 138 -13.40 9.91 18.47
C THR A 138 -14.30 9.00 17.66
N SER A 139 -15.48 8.64 18.16
CA SER A 139 -16.45 7.85 17.41
C SER A 139 -16.85 8.56 16.11
N ALA A 140 -17.24 9.83 16.18
CA ALA A 140 -17.64 10.63 15.02
C ALA A 140 -16.46 10.83 14.06
N ALA A 141 -15.28 11.17 14.56
CA ALA A 141 -14.08 11.37 13.74
C ALA A 141 -13.70 10.09 12.98
N LEU A 142 -13.68 8.93 13.64
CA LEU A 142 -13.38 7.64 13.01
C LEU A 142 -14.43 7.26 11.96
N PHE A 143 -15.70 7.56 12.21
CA PHE A 143 -16.77 7.34 11.24
C PHE A 143 -16.57 8.18 9.97
N ILE A 144 -16.29 9.48 10.14
CA ILE A 144 -16.04 10.41 9.03
C ILE A 144 -14.78 10.02 8.26
N ILE A 145 -13.69 9.69 8.95
CA ILE A 145 -12.43 9.24 8.34
C ILE A 145 -12.65 7.94 7.56
N GLY A 146 -13.38 6.98 8.13
CA GLY A 146 -13.74 5.74 7.46
C GLY A 146 -14.49 6.00 6.14
N HIS A 147 -15.40 6.98 6.14
CA HIS A 147 -16.19 7.34 4.98
C HIS A 147 -15.40 8.15 3.92
N MET A 148 -14.65 9.16 4.34
CA MET A 148 -13.97 10.13 3.46
C MET A 148 -12.61 9.64 2.94
N CYS A 149 -11.80 9.00 3.79
CA CYS A 149 -10.43 8.62 3.43
C CYS A 149 -10.36 7.27 2.72
N PHE A 150 -11.45 6.50 2.75
CA PHE A 150 -11.56 5.25 2.03
C PHE A 150 -12.89 5.26 1.28
N PRO A 151 -13.07 5.99 0.19
CA PRO A 151 -14.30 5.89 -0.61
C PRO A 151 -14.48 4.44 -1.07
N GLY A 152 -15.69 3.91 -0.88
CA GLY A 152 -16.06 2.65 -1.52
C GLY A 152 -16.00 2.88 -3.00
N ASP A 153 -15.03 2.26 -3.68
CA ASP A 153 -15.09 2.16 -5.13
C ASP A 153 -16.51 1.68 -5.43
N HIS A 154 -17.32 2.54 -6.05
CA HIS A 154 -18.70 2.24 -6.40
C HIS A 154 -18.69 0.84 -7.04
N GLU A 155 -19.35 -0.11 -6.39
CA GLU A 155 -19.69 -1.37 -7.03
C GLU A 155 -20.63 -1.00 -8.17
N SER A 156 -20.07 -0.73 -9.35
CA SER A 156 -20.79 -0.78 -10.60
C SER A 156 -21.21 -2.23 -10.78
N THR A 157 -22.39 -2.53 -10.27
CA THR A 157 -23.22 -3.67 -10.66
C THR A 157 -23.42 -3.70 -12.15
#